data_AF-A0A7X8K641-F1
#
_entry.id   AF-A0A7X8K641-F1
#
_cell.length_a   1.000
_cell.length_b   1.000
_cell.length_c   1.000
_cell.angle_alpha   90.00
_cell.angle_beta   90.00
_cell.angle_gamma   90.00
#
_symmetry.space_group_name_H-M   'P 1'
#
loop_
_entity.id
_entity.type
_entity.pdbx_description
1 polymer ?
#
loop_
_entity_poly.entity_id
_entity_poly.type
_entity_poly.pdbx_seq_one_letter_code
_entity_poly.pdbx_strand_id
1 'polypeptide(L)' 'PYGIARGKKRAFEKLVDLIEEKAENVTEKVLAISHADNLEDALKLKETIKQRIRFKAIHILPMGALNTLYADVKGIVVSF' A
#
# COMPACT_ATOMS: atom_id res chain seq x y z
N PRO A 1 5.21 18.27 10.73
CA PRO A 1 4.45 17.33 11.59
C PRO A 1 3.77 16.23 10.75
N TYR A 2 4.39 15.03 10.68
CA TYR A 2 3.81 13.86 10.04
C TYR A 2 2.60 13.39 10.88
N GLY A 3 1.39 13.53 10.33
CA GLY A 3 0.13 13.33 11.07
C GLY A 3 -0.09 11.87 11.45
N ILE A 4 -0.24 11.60 12.75
CA ILE A 4 -0.56 10.28 13.29
C ILE A 4 -2.03 9.97 12.92
N ALA A 5 -2.25 9.11 11.93
CA ALA A 5 -3.58 8.67 11.56
C ALA A 5 -4.10 7.68 12.62
N ARG A 6 -4.99 8.15 13.52
CA ARG A 6 -5.76 7.26 14.41
C ARG A 6 -6.77 6.48 13.57
N GLY A 7 -6.38 5.28 13.14
CA GLY A 7 -7.20 4.31 12.41
C GLY A 7 -6.56 3.88 11.08
N LYS A 8 -6.29 2.57 10.94
CA LYS A 8 -5.71 1.95 9.73
C LYS A 8 -6.39 2.42 8.45
N LYS A 9 -7.73 2.51 8.45
CA LYS A 9 -8.54 2.94 7.30
C LYS A 9 -8.21 4.36 6.83
N ARG A 10 -8.06 5.31 7.77
CA ARG A 10 -7.75 6.71 7.47
C ARG A 10 -6.31 6.88 6.98
N ALA A 11 -5.40 6.03 7.46
CA ALA A 11 -4.04 5.97 6.95
C ALA A 11 -4.02 5.48 5.50
N PHE A 12 -4.78 4.43 5.17
CA PHE A 12 -4.91 3.95 3.78
C PHE A 12 -5.49 5.01 2.87
N GLU A 13 -6.59 5.68 3.25
CA GLU A 13 -7.18 6.74 2.42
C GLU A 13 -6.18 7.87 2.15
N LYS A 14 -5.44 8.32 3.17
CA LYS A 14 -4.38 9.32 2.98
C LYS A 14 -3.26 8.82 2.07
N LEU A 15 -2.90 7.54 2.17
CA LEU A 15 -1.89 6.93 1.31
C LEU A 15 -2.34 6.95 -0.14
N VAL A 16 -3.59 6.55 -0.43
CA VAL A 16 -4.14 6.59 -1.78
C VAL A 16 -4.20 8.01 -2.32
N ASP A 17 -4.62 8.98 -1.51
CA ASP A 17 -4.67 10.40 -1.85
C ASP A 17 -3.28 10.95 -2.23
N LEU A 18 -2.25 10.62 -1.42
CA LEU A 18 -0.85 10.95 -1.71
C LEU A 18 -0.32 10.27 -2.96
N ILE A 19 -0.71 9.02 -3.20
CA ILE A 19 -0.34 8.29 -4.41
C ILE A 19 -1.00 8.99 -5.60
N GLU A 20 -2.28 9.33 -5.53
CA GLU A 20 -3.04 10.03 -6.58
C GLU A 20 -2.43 11.40 -6.92
N GLU A 21 -2.08 12.19 -5.91
CA GLU A 21 -1.41 13.49 -6.08
C GLU A 21 -0.02 13.34 -6.72
N LYS A 22 0.73 12.29 -6.34
CA LYS A 22 2.07 12.00 -6.91
C LYS A 22 2.02 11.14 -8.17
N ALA A 23 0.84 10.69 -8.58
CA ALA A 23 0.64 9.69 -9.63
C ALA A 23 0.73 10.29 -11.05
N GLU A 24 1.58 11.28 -11.28
CA GLU A 24 1.91 11.69 -12.65
C GLU A 24 2.68 10.55 -13.33
N ASN A 25 2.08 9.99 -14.39
CA ASN A 25 2.59 8.87 -15.21
C ASN A 25 2.52 7.47 -14.58
N VAL A 26 1.55 7.18 -13.71
CA VAL A 26 1.35 5.83 -13.14
C VAL A 26 0.83 4.77 -14.11
N THR A 27 0.30 5.17 -15.26
CA THR A 27 -0.15 4.27 -16.33
C THR A 27 0.98 3.38 -16.87
N GLU A 28 2.24 3.79 -16.72
CA GLU A 28 3.40 2.96 -17.07
C GLU A 28 4.09 2.32 -15.86
N LYS A 29 3.71 2.73 -14.63
CA LYS A 29 4.30 2.27 -13.38
C LYS A 29 3.60 1.03 -12.84
N VAL A 30 4.36 0.23 -12.11
CA VAL A 30 3.89 -1.00 -11.46
C VAL A 30 3.87 -0.77 -9.96
N LEU A 31 2.73 -1.02 -9.33
CA LEU A 31 2.57 -0.90 -7.90
C LEU A 31 2.89 -2.23 -7.22
N ALA A 32 3.83 -2.23 -6.28
CA ALA A 32 4.10 -3.35 -5.39
C ALA A 32 3.51 -3.07 -4.00
N ILE A 33 2.69 -3.99 -3.50
CA ILE A 33 2.10 -3.94 -2.16
C ILE A 33 2.66 -5.12 -1.37
N SER A 34 3.52 -4.83 -0.40
CA SER A 34 4.10 -5.83 0.49
C SER A 34 3.35 -5.87 1.82
N HIS A 35 2.94 -7.06 2.27
CA HIS A 35 2.21 -7.22 3.54
C HIS A 35 2.88 -8.24 4.47
N ALA A 36 2.93 -7.93 5.77
CA ALA A 36 3.33 -8.86 6.82
C ALA A 36 2.06 -9.50 7.44
N ASP A 37 1.73 -10.72 7.01
CA ASP A 37 0.60 -11.54 7.49
C ASP A 37 -0.81 -10.92 7.32
N ASN A 38 -0.93 -9.80 6.59
CA ASN A 38 -2.17 -9.03 6.52
C ASN A 38 -2.70 -8.88 5.07
N LEU A 39 -2.99 -10.01 4.42
CA LEU A 39 -3.42 -10.08 3.01
C LEU A 39 -4.74 -9.33 2.75
N GLU A 40 -5.67 -9.39 3.71
CA GLU A 40 -7.01 -8.82 3.55
C GLU A 40 -6.98 -7.28 3.40
N ASP A 41 -6.17 -6.60 4.22
CA ASP A 41 -5.95 -5.16 4.08
C ASP A 41 -5.20 -4.82 2.78
N ALA A 42 -4.25 -5.67 2.34
CA ALA A 42 -3.54 -5.47 1.07
C ALA A 42 -4.49 -5.56 -0.14
N LEU A 43 -5.45 -6.49 -0.10
CA LEU A 43 -6.50 -6.62 -1.12
C LEU A 43 -7.44 -5.40 -1.12
N LYS A 44 -7.89 -4.96 0.05
CA LYS A 44 -8.73 -3.73 0.17
C LYS A 44 -8.01 -2.51 -0.36
N LEU A 45 -6.72 -2.37 -0.06
CA LEU A 45 -5.90 -1.26 -0.56
C LEU A 45 -5.75 -1.33 -2.08
N LYS A 46 -5.46 -2.51 -2.64
CA LYS A 46 -5.39 -2.73 -4.09
C LYS A 46 -6.69 -2.32 -4.78
N GLU A 47 -7.84 -2.74 -4.25
CA GLU A 47 -9.14 -2.40 -4.81
C GLU A 47 -9.38 -0.89 -4.81
N THR A 48 -9.11 -0.24 -3.67
CA THR A 48 -9.25 1.21 -3.51
C THR A 48 -8.36 1.97 -4.49
N ILE A 49 -7.11 1.55 -4.63
CA ILE A 49 -6.16 2.16 -5.56
C ILE A 49 -6.61 1.92 -7.00
N LYS A 50 -7.05 0.71 -7.36
CA LYS A 50 -7.50 0.38 -8.72
C LYS A 50 -8.74 1.17 -9.15
N GLN A 51 -9.62 1.53 -8.20
CA GLN A 51 -10.79 2.35 -8.48
C GLN A 51 -10.45 3.81 -8.76
N ARG A 52 -9.40 4.35 -8.13
CA ARG A 52 -8.99 5.75 -8.28
C ARG A 52 -7.89 5.97 -9.32
N ILE A 53 -6.97 5.02 -9.42
CA ILE A 53 -5.71 5.13 -10.15
C ILE A 53 -5.51 3.90 -11.03
N ARG A 54 -5.26 4.12 -12.33
CA ARG A 54 -4.95 3.05 -13.29
C ARG A 54 -3.45 2.82 -13.38
N PHE A 55 -2.94 1.96 -12.51
CA PHE A 55 -1.58 1.41 -12.63
C PHE A 55 -1.47 0.39 -13.77
N LYS A 56 -0.27 0.27 -14.36
CA LYS A 56 0.02 -0.74 -15.39
C LYS A 56 -0.17 -2.17 -14.85
N ALA A 57 0.32 -2.40 -13.64
CA ALA A 57 0.15 -3.66 -12.91
C ALA A 57 0.20 -3.40 -11.40
N ILE A 58 -0.47 -4.25 -10.63
CA ILE A 58 -0.46 -4.22 -9.17
C ILE A 58 -0.11 -5.62 -8.65
N HIS A 59 1.06 -5.77 -8.05
CA HIS A 59 1.53 -7.01 -7.43
C HIS A 59 1.38 -6.94 -5.92
N ILE A 60 0.81 -8.00 -5.35
CA ILE A 60 0.78 -8.21 -3.90
C ILE A 60 1.89 -9.21 -3.58
N LEU A 61 2.85 -8.80 -2.75
CA LEU A 61 3.95 -9.64 -2.32
C LEU A 61 3.83 -9.94 -0.83
N PRO A 62 3.96 -11.21 -0.41
CA PRO A 62 4.11 -11.53 1.00
C PRO A 62 5.49 -11.04 1.46
N MET A 63 5.54 -10.32 2.58
CA MET A 63 6.81 -9.96 3.21
C MET A 63 7.40 -11.23 3.82
N GLY A 64 8.43 -11.78 3.18
CA GLY A 64 9.02 -13.07 3.56
C GLY A 64 9.54 -13.09 5.01
N ALA A 65 9.42 -14.26 5.64
CA ALA A 65 9.67 -14.54 7.06
C ALA A 65 11.04 -14.11 7.64
N LEU A 66 12.00 -13.69 6.80
CA LEU A 66 13.33 -13.25 7.23
C LEU A 66 13.35 -11.85 7.86
N ASN A 67 12.34 -11.00 7.59
CA ASN A 67 12.23 -9.66 8.18
C ASN A 67 11.31 -9.60 9.42
N THR A 68 10.63 -10.69 9.76
CA THR A 68 9.71 -10.77 10.92
C THR A 68 10.44 -10.74 12.26
N LEU A 69 11.76 -10.91 12.28
CA LEU A 69 12.56 -10.91 13.50
C LEU A 69 12.74 -9.49 14.11
N TYR A 70 12.49 -8.42 13.34
CA TYR A 70 12.71 -7.03 13.78
C TYR A 70 11.54 -6.07 13.55
N ALA A 71 10.52 -6.46 12.78
CA ALA A 71 9.39 -5.60 12.47
C ALA A 71 8.14 -6.02 13.25
N ASP A 72 7.73 -5.15 14.18
CA ASP A 72 6.44 -5.21 14.88
C ASP A 72 5.29 -5.44 13.86
N VAL A 73 4.65 -6.60 13.98
CA VAL A 73 3.89 -7.26 12.92
C VAL A 73 2.51 -6.59 12.74
N LYS A 74 2.35 -5.80 11.67
CA LYS A 74 1.09 -5.46 10.92
C LYS A 74 1.28 -4.33 9.88
N GLY A 75 2.49 -4.16 9.34
CA GLY A 75 2.80 -3.13 8.35
C GLY A 75 2.36 -3.50 6.92
N ILE A 76 1.90 -2.50 6.16
CA ILE A 76 1.74 -2.57 4.71
C ILE A 76 2.68 -1.54 4.09
N VAL A 77 3.48 -1.99 3.14
CA VAL A 77 4.42 -1.13 2.40
C VAL A 77 3.98 -1.07 0.95
N VAL A 78 3.99 0.14 0.38
CA VAL A 78 3.59 0.39 -1.00
C VAL A 78 4.74 1.07 -1.74
N SER A 79 5.04 0.64 -2.96
CA SER A 79 6.12 1.20 -3.79
C SER A 79 5.72 1.22 -5.27
N PHE A 80 5.99 2.33 -5.97
CA PHE A 80 5.68 2.56 -7.40
C PHE A 80 6.60 3.62 -8.03
#